data_AF-A0A352KMA5-F1
#
_entry.id   AF-A0A352KMA5-F1
#
_cell.length_a   1.000
_cell.length_b   1.000
_cell.length_c   1.000
_cell.angle_alpha   90.00
_cell.angle_beta   90.00
_cell.angle_gamma   90.00
#
_symmetry.space_group_name_H-M   'P 1'
#
loop_
_entity.id
_entity.type
_entity.pdbx_description
1 polymer ?
#
loop_
_entity_poly.entity_id
_entity_poly.type
_entity_poly.pdbx_seq_one_letter_code
_entity_poly.pdbx_strand_id
1 'polypeptide(L)'
;RAQPSVSNALNRLRYLFKDELFIRTPDGMVPTTRALELEEPIRQALNGLRQALTSENEFNPLQCQDTIHVATSDTVELVLVPTLINRLKE
;
A
#
# COMPACT_ATOMS: atom_id res chain seq x y z
N ARG A 1 13.80 15.25 8.25
CA ARG A 1 13.55 16.26 7.18
C ARG A 1 12.79 15.56 6.07
N ALA A 2 11.50 15.86 5.92
CA ALA A 2 10.61 15.19 4.98
C ALA A 2 10.38 16.04 3.72
N GLN A 3 10.37 15.34 2.57
CA GLN A 3 9.77 15.67 1.26
C GLN A 3 10.45 16.75 0.39
N PRO A 4 10.69 16.46 -0.91
CA PRO A 4 9.71 15.86 -1.83
C PRO A 4 10.18 14.51 -2.41
N SER A 5 9.65 13.40 -1.90
CA SER A 5 9.96 12.07 -2.49
C SER A 5 9.16 11.80 -3.76
N VAL A 6 7.91 12.25 -3.81
CA VAL A 6 6.98 11.95 -4.91
C VAL A 6 7.29 12.77 -6.16
N SER A 7 7.56 14.07 -6.04
CA SER A 7 7.86 14.93 -7.19
C SER A 7 9.16 14.52 -7.90
N ASN A 8 10.19 14.13 -7.14
CA ASN A 8 11.45 13.67 -7.70
C ASN A 8 11.29 12.31 -8.40
N ALA A 9 10.54 11.38 -7.81
CA ALA A 9 10.21 10.13 -8.47
C ALA A 9 9.40 10.37 -9.76
N LEU A 10 8.40 11.25 -9.72
CA LEU A 10 7.60 11.59 -10.89
C LEU A 10 8.44 12.22 -12.01
N ASN A 11 9.37 13.12 -11.68
CA ASN A 11 10.28 13.71 -12.68
C ASN A 11 11.15 12.64 -13.37
N ARG A 12 11.62 11.62 -12.63
CA ARG A 12 12.36 10.50 -13.22
C ARG A 12 11.47 9.67 -14.15
N LEU A 13 10.22 9.41 -13.75
CA LEU A 13 9.25 8.70 -14.58
C LEU A 13 8.95 9.48 -15.86
N ARG A 14 8.77 10.81 -15.78
CA ARG A 14 8.57 11.67 -16.94
C ARG A 14 9.71 11.57 -17.95
N TYR A 15 10.94 11.58 -17.45
CA TYR A 15 12.13 11.41 -18.29
C TYR A 15 12.17 10.03 -18.96
N LEU A 16 11.87 8.95 -18.21
CA LEU A 16 11.91 7.58 -18.72
C LEU A 16 10.82 7.31 -19.76
N PHE A 17 9.60 7.77 -19.52
CA PHE A 17 8.46 7.57 -20.41
C PHE A 17 8.38 8.62 -21.52
N LYS A 18 9.19 9.69 -21.45
CA LYS A 18 9.15 10.85 -22.35
C LYS A 18 7.75 11.46 -22.45
N ASP A 19 7.04 11.51 -21.32
CA ASP A 19 5.67 11.98 -21.20
C ASP A 19 5.49 12.68 -19.84
N GLU A 20 4.65 13.71 -19.76
CA GLU A 20 4.43 14.45 -18.50
C GLU A 20 3.66 13.63 -17.45
N LEU A 21 2.99 12.55 -17.87
CA LEU A 21 2.13 11.63 -17.10
C LEU A 21 0.92 12.29 -16.45
N PHE A 22 1.08 13.47 -15.87
CA PHE A 22 0.04 14.29 -15.28
C PHE A 22 0.25 15.76 -15.64
N ILE A 23 -0.82 16.40 -16.11
CA ILE A 23 -0.85 17.81 -16.46
C ILE A 23 -1.76 18.59 -15.51
N ARG A 24 -1.48 19.87 -15.30
CA ARG A 24 -2.30 20.76 -14.47
C ARG A 24 -3.47 21.31 -15.28
N THR A 25 -4.68 21.12 -14.77
CA THR A 25 -5.94 21.71 -15.27
C THR A 25 -6.58 22.57 -14.17
N PRO A 26 -7.61 23.38 -14.48
CA PRO A 26 -8.37 24.11 -13.46
C PRO A 26 -8.95 23.22 -12.37
N ASP A 27 -9.31 21.97 -12.71
CA ASP A 27 -9.90 20.99 -11.79
C ASP A 27 -8.86 20.17 -11.01
N GLY A 28 -7.56 20.32 -11.29
CA GLY A 28 -6.50 19.65 -10.55
C GLY A 28 -5.38 19.10 -11.43
N MET A 29 -4.80 17.97 -11.04
CA MET A 29 -3.85 17.22 -11.88
C MET A 29 -4.60 16.09 -12.55
N VAL A 30 -4.53 15.99 -13.87
CA VAL A 30 -5.18 14.94 -14.65
C VAL A 30 -4.14 14.11 -15.40
N PRO A 31 -4.34 12.79 -15.56
CA PRO A 31 -3.42 11.95 -16.30
C PRO A 31 -3.42 12.28 -17.79
N THR A 32 -2.28 12.08 -18.45
CA THR A 32 -2.20 12.07 -19.92
C THR A 32 -2.80 10.78 -20.47
N THR A 33 -3.09 10.74 -21.77
CA THR A 33 -3.48 9.51 -22.46
C THR A 33 -2.46 8.40 -22.24
N ARG A 34 -1.16 8.74 -22.29
CA ARG A 34 -0.08 7.79 -22.05
C ARG A 34 -0.09 7.23 -20.63
N ALA A 35 -0.36 8.06 -19.61
CA ALA A 35 -0.48 7.58 -18.24
C ALA A 35 -1.65 6.61 -18.06
N LEU A 36 -2.78 6.85 -18.74
CA LEU A 36 -3.93 5.94 -18.72
C LEU A 36 -3.62 4.60 -19.39
N GLU A 37 -2.95 4.61 -20.55
CA GLU A 37 -2.50 3.39 -21.22
C GLU A 37 -1.55 2.55 -20.35
N LEU A 38 -0.71 3.23 -19.55
CA LEU A 38 0.28 2.60 -18.69
C LEU A 38 -0.31 2.06 -17.37
N GLU A 39 -1.51 2.48 -16.98
CA GLU A 39 -2.08 2.18 -15.67
C GLU A 39 -2.18 0.67 -15.40
N GLU A 40 -2.90 -0.04 -16.27
CA GLU A 40 -3.15 -1.47 -16.11
C GLU A 40 -1.89 -2.34 -16.22
N PRO A 41 -1.01 -2.19 -17.23
CA PRO A 41 0.20 -3.00 -17.32
C PRO A 41 1.16 -2.76 -16.15
N ILE A 42 1.29 -1.52 -15.65
CA ILE A 42 2.12 -1.23 -14.47
C ILE A 42 1.50 -1.85 -13.21
N ARG A 43 0.18 -1.77 -13.04
CA ARG A 43 -0.54 -2.37 -11.91
C ARG A 43 -0.30 -3.88 -11.86
N GLN A 44 -0.42 -4.57 -12.99
CA GLN A 44 -0.18 -6.01 -13.08
C GLN A 44 1.27 -6.37 -12.77
N ALA A 45 2.25 -5.64 -13.32
CA ALA A 45 3.66 -5.88 -13.04
C ALA A 45 4.01 -5.69 -11.56
N LEU A 46 3.49 -4.64 -10.92
CA LEU A 46 3.69 -4.41 -9.49
C LEU A 46 3.03 -5.49 -8.63
N ASN A 47 1.86 -5.99 -9.02
CA ASN A 47 1.21 -7.10 -8.34
C ASN A 47 2.02 -8.39 -8.46
N GLY A 48 2.56 -8.69 -9.65
CA GLY A 48 3.45 -9.84 -9.86
C GLY A 48 4.72 -9.73 -9.02
N LEU A 49 5.34 -8.55 -8.97
CA LEU A 49 6.50 -8.30 -8.10
C LEU A 49 6.15 -8.49 -6.62
N ARG A 50 4.99 -7.98 -6.16
CA ARG A 50 4.52 -8.20 -4.79
C ARG A 50 4.37 -9.69 -4.51
N GLN A 51 3.69 -10.44 -5.36
CA GLN A 51 3.52 -11.89 -5.16
C GLN A 51 4.86 -12.63 -5.10
N ALA A 52 5.80 -12.29 -5.99
CA ALA A 52 7.12 -12.90 -6.00
C ALA A 52 7.93 -12.57 -4.74
N LEU A 53 7.86 -11.32 -4.27
CA LEU A 53 8.57 -10.86 -3.06
C LEU A 53 7.89 -11.29 -1.76
N THR A 54 6.58 -11.53 -1.78
CA THR A 54 5.82 -12.13 -0.66
C THR A 54 5.93 -13.66 -0.67
N SER A 55 6.98 -14.22 -1.28
CA SER A 55 7.30 -15.64 -1.12
C SER A 55 7.72 -15.86 0.34
N GLU A 56 6.91 -16.64 1.07
CA GLU A 56 6.99 -17.06 2.49
C GLU A 56 6.48 -15.99 3.49
N ASN A 57 5.37 -16.14 4.24
CA ASN A 57 4.52 -17.28 4.61
C ASN A 57 3.05 -16.91 4.38
N GLU A 58 2.21 -17.86 3.96
CA GLU A 58 0.78 -17.76 4.30
C GLU A 58 0.71 -17.49 5.81
N PHE A 59 0.01 -16.43 6.21
CA PHE A 59 -0.18 -16.14 7.63
C PHE A 59 -0.90 -17.34 8.26
N ASN A 60 -0.12 -18.18 8.94
CA ASN A 60 -0.65 -19.29 9.70
C ASN A 60 -0.86 -18.80 11.14
N PRO A 61 -2.10 -18.49 11.55
CA PRO A 61 -2.36 -18.00 12.90
C PRO A 61 -1.89 -18.99 13.97
N LEU A 62 -1.83 -20.29 13.65
CA LEU A 62 -1.38 -21.34 14.58
C LEU A 62 0.15 -21.40 14.73
N GLN A 63 0.92 -20.78 13.83
CA GLN A 63 2.39 -20.75 13.87
C GLN A 63 2.96 -19.35 14.10
N CYS A 64 2.10 -18.33 14.12
CA CYS A 64 2.51 -16.95 14.39
C CYS A 64 2.99 -16.80 15.85
N GLN A 65 4.24 -16.36 16.03
CA GLN A 65 4.82 -16.04 17.34
C GLN A 65 5.11 -14.53 17.49
N ASP A 66 4.65 -13.72 16.53
CA ASP A 66 4.90 -12.28 16.51
C ASP A 66 4.09 -11.55 17.59
N THR A 67 4.66 -10.46 18.12
CA THR A 67 3.94 -9.56 19.02
C THR A 67 3.12 -8.56 18.21
N ILE A 68 1.79 -8.61 18.36
CA ILE A 68 0.86 -7.68 17.72
C ILE A 68 0.49 -6.56 18.69
N HIS A 69 0.80 -5.32 18.34
CA HIS A 69 0.41 -4.14 19.11
C HIS A 69 -0.91 -3.59 18.59
N VAL A 70 -1.91 -3.47 19.47
CA VAL A 70 -3.23 -2.90 19.14
C VAL A 70 -3.43 -1.62 19.94
N ALA A 71 -3.57 -0.49 19.26
CA ALA A 71 -3.93 0.78 19.88
C ALA A 71 -5.46 0.95 19.88
N THR A 72 -6.04 1.23 21.04
CA THR A 72 -7.49 1.35 21.22
C THR A 72 -7.81 2.40 22.29
N SER A 73 -9.06 2.85 22.35
CA SER A 73 -9.57 3.59 23.51
C SER A 73 -9.92 2.64 24.67
N ASP A 74 -9.86 3.14 25.90
CA ASP A 74 -10.14 2.39 27.13
C ASP A 74 -11.50 1.67 27.08
N THR A 75 -12.52 2.33 26.52
CA THR A 75 -13.87 1.77 26.39
C THR A 75 -13.90 0.56 25.47
N VAL A 76 -13.15 0.59 24.37
CA VAL A 76 -13.09 -0.51 23.41
C VAL A 76 -12.21 -1.65 23.95
N GLU A 77 -11.15 -1.33 24.69
CA GLU A 77 -10.29 -2.33 25.34
C GLU A 77 -11.08 -3.27 26.26
N LEU A 78 -11.94 -2.70 27.12
CA LEU A 78 -12.75 -3.46 28.09
C LEU A 78 -13.68 -4.48 27.44
N VAL A 79 -14.18 -4.19 26.24
CA VAL A 79 -15.13 -5.06 25.53
C VAL A 79 -14.40 -6.02 24.58
N LEU A 80 -13.36 -5.54 23.91
CA LEU A 80 -12.67 -6.26 22.85
C LEU A 80 -11.67 -7.29 23.38
N VAL A 81 -10.86 -6.94 24.39
CA VAL A 81 -9.76 -7.79 24.85
C VAL A 81 -10.24 -9.16 25.35
N PRO A 82 -11.27 -9.28 26.21
CA PRO A 82 -11.73 -10.59 26.67
C PRO A 82 -12.24 -11.47 25.53
N THR A 83 -13.00 -10.89 24.61
CA THR A 83 -13.57 -11.58 23.44
C THR A 83 -12.47 -12.06 22.50
N LEU A 84 -11.48 -11.20 22.24
CA LEU A 84 -10.35 -11.49 21.35
C LEU A 84 -9.46 -12.59 21.93
N ILE A 85 -9.12 -12.52 23.22
CA ILE A 85 -8.30 -13.55 23.88
C ILE A 85 -9.01 -14.91 23.91
N ASN A 86 -10.33 -14.94 24.12
CA ASN A 86 -11.07 -16.19 24.05
C ASN A 86 -11.04 -16.77 22.64
N ARG A 87 -11.21 -15.94 21.61
CA ARG A 87 -11.19 -16.39 20.21
C ARG A 87 -9.81 -16.86 19.73
N LEU A 88 -8.73 -16.31 20.28
CA LEU A 88 -7.35 -16.71 19.95
C LEU A 88 -6.90 -17.99 20.68
N LYS A 89 -7.65 -18.45 21.69
CA LYS A 89 -7.38 -19.71 22.41
C LYS A 89 -8.08 -20.91 21.78
N GLU A 90 -9.07 -20.69 20.92
CA GLU A 90 -9.79 -21.73 20.13
C GLU A 90 -8.96 -22.18 18.92
#